data_AF-A0A432EKB3-F1
#
_entry.id   AF-A0A432EKB3-F1
#
_cell.length_a   1.000
_cell.length_b   1.000
_cell.length_c   1.000
_cell.angle_alpha   90.00
_cell.angle_beta   90.00
_cell.angle_gamma   90.00
#
_symmetry.space_group_name_H-M   'P 1'
#
loop_
_entity.id
_entity.type
_entity.pdbx_description
1 polymer ?
#
loop_
_entity_poly.entity_id
_entity_poly.type
_entity_poly.pdbx_seq_one_letter_code
_entity_poly.pdbx_strand_id
1 'polypeptide(L)'
;SREHAVLQQEYARLVQAWKQKMERLGVETRSLWNVDLHTGDGCLCWRFPEHSILYWHAADEDCSNRRPLQQVIEEHDPDWVGI
;
A
#
# COMPACT_ATOMS: atom_id res chain seq x y z
N SER A 1 -23.06 15.68 19.25
CA SER A 1 -24.29 14.86 19.24
C SER A 1 -23.92 13.39 19.40
N ARG A 2 -24.77 12.58 20.06
CA ARG A 2 -24.57 11.13 20.26
C ARG A 2 -24.36 10.38 18.93
N GLU A 3 -25.01 10.85 17.87
CA GLU A 3 -24.94 10.30 16.53
C GLU A 3 -23.53 10.37 15.92
N HIS A 4 -22.84 11.50 16.09
CA HIS A 4 -21.45 11.64 15.65
C HIS A 4 -20.53 10.64 16.36
N ALA A 5 -20.73 10.40 17.65
CA ALA A 5 -19.91 9.46 18.40
C ALA A 5 -20.10 8.01 17.90
N VAL A 6 -21.34 7.62 17.56
CA VAL A 6 -21.64 6.31 16.99
C VAL A 6 -20.99 6.14 15.62
N LEU A 7 -21.07 7.16 14.75
CA LEU A 7 -20.44 7.12 13.42
C LEU A 7 -18.91 7.03 13.50
N GLN A 8 -18.29 7.78 14.40
CA GLN A 8 -16.84 7.71 14.61
C GLN A 8 -16.39 6.33 15.10
N GLN A 9 -17.18 5.71 15.98
CA GLN A 9 -16.89 4.37 16.47
C GLN A 9 -16.99 3.31 15.35
N GLU A 10 -18.03 3.36 14.52
CA GLU A 10 -18.16 2.41 13.40
C GLU A 10 -17.09 2.64 12.34
N TYR A 11 -16.75 3.90 12.04
CA TYR A 11 -15.63 4.23 11.16
C TYR A 11 -14.31 3.63 11.67
N ALA A 12 -13.97 3.86 12.94
CA ALA A 12 -12.75 3.32 13.54
C ALA A 12 -12.73 1.78 13.50
N ARG A 13 -13.88 1.13 13.75
CA ARG A 13 -14.02 -0.33 13.67
C ARG A 13 -13.72 -0.86 12.28
N LEU A 14 -14.28 -0.22 11.25
CA LEU A 14 -14.08 -0.62 9.86
C LEU A 14 -12.65 -0.39 9.39
N VAL A 15 -12.07 0.77 9.71
CA VAL A 15 -10.67 1.09 9.37
C VAL A 15 -9.71 0.11 10.04
N GLN A 16 -9.95 -0.22 11.32
CA GLN A 16 -9.11 -1.18 12.03
C GLN A 16 -9.23 -2.60 11.47
N ALA A 17 -10.45 -3.03 11.11
CA ALA A 17 -10.66 -4.32 10.47
C ALA A 17 -10.00 -4.41 9.09
N TRP A 18 -10.00 -3.31 8.32
CA TRP A 18 -9.27 -3.21 7.06
C TRP A 18 -7.76 -3.30 7.29
N LYS A 19 -7.21 -2.51 8.22
CA LYS A 19 -5.78 -2.51 8.54
C LYS A 19 -5.28 -3.90 8.91
N GLN A 20 -5.98 -4.58 9.82
CA GLN A 20 -5.65 -5.95 10.23
C GLN A 20 -5.69 -6.96 9.07
N LYS A 21 -6.56 -6.77 8.07
CA LYS A 21 -6.57 -7.62 6.87
C LYS A 21 -5.33 -7.38 6.02
N MET A 22 -4.92 -6.13 5.85
CA MET A 22 -3.72 -5.77 5.09
C MET A 22 -2.45 -6.31 5.77
N GLU A 23 -2.30 -6.10 7.08
CA GLU A 23 -1.14 -6.59 7.84
C GLU A 23 -1.01 -8.12 7.77
N ARG A 24 -2.12 -8.87 7.79
CA ARG A 24 -2.12 -10.33 7.62
C ARG A 24 -1.68 -10.79 6.23
N LEU A 25 -1.76 -9.93 5.23
CA LEU A 25 -1.26 -10.20 3.88
C LEU A 25 0.22 -9.82 3.73
N GLY A 26 0.89 -9.39 4.81
CA GLY A 26 2.27 -8.91 4.77
C GLY A 26 2.40 -7.49 4.21
N VAL A 27 1.28 -6.77 4.12
CA VAL A 27 1.21 -5.44 3.53
C VAL A 27 1.30 -4.40 4.64
N GLU A 28 2.14 -3.37 4.46
CA GLU A 28 2.23 -2.23 5.37
C GLU A 28 1.21 -1.15 4.98
N THR A 29 0.35 -0.75 5.92
CA THR A 29 -0.61 0.35 5.69
C THR A 29 0.04 1.69 6.03
N ARG A 30 0.22 2.56 5.03
CA ARG A 30 0.72 3.93 5.24
C ARG A 30 -0.39 4.90 5.61
N SER A 31 -1.55 4.76 4.98
CA SER A 31 -2.77 5.50 5.30
C SER A 31 -4.00 4.70 4.84
N LEU A 32 -5.20 5.25 5.03
CA LEU A 32 -6.42 4.57 4.58
C LEU A 32 -6.36 4.39 3.05
N TRP A 33 -6.40 3.14 2.62
CA TRP A 33 -6.29 2.75 1.20
C TRP A 33 -4.98 3.11 0.52
N ASN A 34 -3.89 3.29 1.27
CA ASN A 34 -2.54 3.42 0.73
C ASN A 34 -1.63 2.42 1.43
N VAL A 35 -1.01 1.54 0.65
CA VAL A 35 -0.29 0.40 1.16
C VAL A 35 0.98 0.09 0.38
N ASP A 36 1.97 -0.46 1.09
CA ASP A 36 3.27 -0.85 0.58
C ASP A 36 3.53 -2.35 0.79
N LEU A 37 4.12 -2.98 -0.22
CA LEU A 37 4.67 -4.34 -0.16
C LEU A 37 6.18 -4.24 -0.36
N HIS A 38 6.94 -4.57 0.69
CA HIS A 38 8.40 -4.45 0.70
C HIS A 38 9.06 -5.44 -0.25
N THR A 39 9.97 -4.94 -1.09
CA THR A 39 10.78 -5.74 -2.02
C THR A 39 12.26 -5.78 -1.65
N GLY A 40 12.64 -5.23 -0.48
CA GLY A 40 14.03 -5.09 -0.04
C GLY A 40 14.59 -3.69 -0.36
N ASP A 41 14.69 -3.36 -1.64
CA ASP A 41 15.26 -2.07 -2.10
C ASP A 41 14.23 -0.95 -2.26
N GLY A 42 12.97 -1.26 -1.98
CA GLY A 42 11.85 -0.35 -2.07
C GLY A 42 10.54 -1.06 -1.83
N CYS A 43 9.46 -0.51 -2.36
CA CYS A 43 8.12 -1.02 -2.14
C CYS A 43 7.32 -1.02 -3.44
N LEU A 44 6.65 -2.14 -3.72
CA LEU A 44 5.48 -2.10 -4.60
C LEU A 44 4.36 -1.38 -3.85
N CYS A 45 3.78 -0.34 -4.42
CA CYS A 45 2.75 0.43 -3.74
C CYS A 45 1.42 0.40 -4.49
N TRP A 46 0.34 0.47 -3.71
CA TRP A 46 -1.03 0.52 -4.21
C TRP A 46 -1.82 1.57 -3.45
N ARG A 47 -2.62 2.34 -4.17
CA ARG A 47 -3.64 3.19 -3.56
C ARG A 47 -4.97 3.13 -4.30
N PHE A 48 -6.07 3.27 -3.57
CA PHE A 48 -7.38 3.41 -4.20
C PHE A 48 -7.39 4.63 -5.15
N PRO A 49 -7.99 4.52 -6.36
CA PRO A 49 -8.80 3.42 -6.91
C PRO A 49 -8.04 2.49 -7.89
N GLU A 50 -6.75 2.24 -7.68
CA GLU A 50 -5.99 1.38 -8.59
C GLU A 50 -6.54 -0.05 -8.61
N HIS A 51 -6.58 -0.68 -9.79
CA HIS A 51 -7.10 -2.05 -9.94
C HIS A 51 -6.03 -3.12 -9.72
N SER A 52 -4.75 -2.74 -9.88
CA SER A 52 -3.60 -3.63 -9.83
C SER A 52 -2.40 -2.89 -9.23
N ILE A 53 -1.44 -3.64 -8.71
CA ILE A 53 -0.14 -3.13 -8.27
C ILE A 53 0.72 -2.90 -9.51
N LEU A 54 0.87 -1.65 -9.94
CA LEU A 54 1.55 -1.28 -11.19
C LEU A 54 2.72 -0.31 -10.97
N TYR A 55 3.05 -0.03 -9.72
CA TYR A 55 4.02 0.98 -9.37
C TYR A 55 4.93 0.52 -8.24
N TRP A 56 6.14 1.08 -8.23
CA TRP A 56 7.17 0.84 -7.23
C TRP A 56 7.82 2.17 -6.83
N HIS A 57 8.23 2.33 -5.58
CA HIS A 57 9.05 3.46 -5.13
C HIS A 57 10.26 2.98 -4.33
N ALA A 58 11.32 3.79 -4.29
CA ALA A 58 12.52 3.48 -3.54
C ALA A 58 12.26 3.52 -2.02
N ALA A 59 13.13 2.85 -1.25
CA ALA A 59 12.97 2.71 0.20
C ALA A 59 12.99 4.04 0.97
N ASP A 60 13.65 5.06 0.43
CA ASP A 60 13.73 6.42 0.98
C ASP A 60 12.64 7.38 0.46
N GLU A 61 11.75 6.87 -0.40
CA GLU A 61 10.64 7.59 -1.00
C GLU A 61 9.28 7.10 -0.48
N ASP A 62 8.22 7.74 -0.97
CA ASP A 62 6.84 7.32 -0.74
C ASP A 62 6.13 7.00 -2.07
N CYS A 63 4.93 6.44 -1.97
CA CYS A 63 4.10 6.14 -3.13
C CYS A 63 3.70 7.38 -3.95
N SER A 64 3.97 8.61 -3.51
CA SER A 64 3.77 9.81 -4.34
C SER A 64 4.86 9.95 -5.40
N ASN A 65 6.07 9.43 -5.13
CA ASN A 65 7.24 9.45 -6.02
C ASN A 65 7.43 8.14 -6.79
N ARG A 66 6.41 7.27 -6.78
CA ARG A 66 6.43 5.98 -7.45
C ARG A 66 6.70 6.06 -8.96
N ARG A 67 7.33 5.00 -9.47
CA ARG A 67 7.69 4.78 -10.86
C ARG A 67 6.87 3.60 -11.42
N PRO A 68 6.54 3.59 -12.72
CA PRO A 68 5.86 2.46 -13.35
C PRO A 68 6.68 1.18 -13.18
N LEU A 69 6.03 0.10 -12.75
CA LEU A 69 6.69 -1.16 -12.44
C LEU A 69 7.47 -1.70 -13.65
N GLN A 70 6.87 -1.64 -14.84
CA GLN A 70 7.51 -2.11 -16.07
C GLN A 70 8.84 -1.39 -16.35
N GLN A 71 8.89 -0.08 -16.13
CA GLN A 71 10.12 0.71 -16.29
C GLN A 71 11.20 0.27 -15.29
N VAL A 72 10.82 0.03 -14.03
CA VAL A 72 11.76 -0.44 -13.00
C VAL A 72 12.35 -1.80 -13.35
N ILE A 73 11.53 -2.72 -13.86
CA ILE A 73 11.97 -4.06 -14.29
C ILE A 73 12.95 -3.96 -15.46
N GLU A 74 12.63 -3.16 -16.47
CA GLU A 74 13.48 -3.01 -17.67
C GLU A 74 14.84 -2.35 -17.35
N GLU A 75 14.88 -1.43 -16.40
CA GLU A 75 16.11 -0.70 -16.05
C GLU A 75 17.01 -1.45 -15.05
N HIS A 76 16.41 -2.19 -14.11
CA HIS A 76 17.14 -2.72 -12.95
C HIS A 76 17.18 -4.25 -12.87
N ASP A 77 16.35 -4.97 -13.64
CA ASP A 77 16.21 -6.43 -13.61
C ASP A 77 16.23 -7.03 -12.18
N PRO A 78 15.30 -6.61 -11.30
CA PRO A 78 15.44 -6.89 -9.89
C PRO A 78 15.05 -8.32 -9.51
N ASP A 79 15.76 -8.89 -8.53
CA ASP A 79 15.65 -10.30 -8.10
C ASP A 79 14.27 -10.74 -7.59
N TRP A 80 13.38 -9.79 -7.27
CA TRP A 80 12.00 -10.08 -6.84
C TRP A 80 11.04 -10.31 -8.02
N VAL A 81 11.48 -10.12 -9.27
CA VAL A 81 10.70 -10.43 -10.48
C VAL A 81 10.83 -11.92 -10.80
N GLY A 82 9.72 -12.66 -10.74
CA GLY A 82 9.68 -14.07 -11.16
C GLY A 82 9.68 -15.12 -10.05
N ILE A 83 9.45 -14.71 -8.80
CA ILE A 83 9.08 -15.61 -7.69
C ILE A 83 7.58 -15.95 -7.76
#